data_AF-A0A7S3H6S0-F1
#
_entry.id   AF-A0A7S3H6S0-F1
#
_cell.length_a   1.000
_cell.length_b   1.000
_cell.length_c   1.000
_cell.angle_alpha   90.00
_cell.angle_beta   90.00
_cell.angle_gamma   90.00
#
_symmetry.space_group_name_H-M   'P 1'
#
loop_
_entity.id
_entity.type
_entity.pdbx_description
1 polymer ?
#
loop_
_entity_poly.entity_id
_entity_poly.type
_entity_poly.pdbx_seq_one_letter_code
_entity_poly.pdbx_strand_id
1 'polypeptide(L)'
;SMLTLFMAMSGGVSWELCILPLSDLGALWVALFIVYVFFVQMAVLNTITGVFCHTAIDSAAHDHELVTQTVLAEKGRYTANLRNIFRRMDDDESGGITILEFQASFQKAAHSATTKL
;
A
#
# COMPACT_ATOMS: atom_id res chain seq x y z
N SER A 1 13.43 30.16 29.96
CA SER A 1 14.59 29.90 29.07
C SER A 1 14.20 28.85 28.01
N MET A 2 15.06 28.52 27.03
CA MET A 2 14.76 27.47 26.02
C MET A 2 14.37 26.13 26.65
N LEU A 3 15.00 25.79 27.78
CA LEU A 3 14.67 24.59 28.55
C LEU A 3 13.22 24.59 29.06
N THR A 4 12.73 25.73 29.53
CA THR A 4 11.34 25.88 30.01
C THR A 4 10.34 25.65 28.87
N LEU A 5 10.61 26.20 27.68
CA LEU A 5 9.76 26.01 26.50
C LEU A 5 9.75 24.55 26.06
N PHE A 6 10.92 23.91 26.05
CA PHE A 6 11.04 22.48 25.74
C PHE A 6 10.27 21.63 26.76
N MET A 7 10.46 21.86 28.06
CA MET A 7 9.74 21.14 29.12
C MET A 7 8.23 21.35 29.06
N ALA A 8 7.77 22.56 28.73
CA ALA A 8 6.35 22.85 28.58
C ALA A 8 5.72 22.11 27.39
N MET A 9 6.47 21.96 26.29
CA MET A 9 6.03 21.23 25.09
C MET A 9 6.11 19.71 25.24
N SER A 10 7.14 19.20 25.91
CA SER A 10 7.39 17.76 26.05
C SER A 10 6.61 17.12 27.21
N GLY A 11 5.76 17.88 27.91
CA GLY A 11 5.01 17.41 29.09
C GLY A 11 5.87 17.28 30.36
N GLY A 12 7.05 17.89 30.40
CA GLY A 12 7.93 17.90 31.58
C GLY A 12 7.45 18.84 32.68
N VAL A 13 6.88 19.99 32.31
CA VAL A 13 6.23 20.93 33.24
C VAL A 13 4.91 21.39 32.66
N SER A 14 3.87 21.51 33.48
CA SER A 14 2.59 22.06 33.02
C SER A 14 2.75 23.49 32.54
N TRP A 15 2.30 23.79 31.32
CA TRP A 15 2.34 25.14 30.73
C TRP A 15 1.63 26.19 31.61
N GLU A 16 0.62 25.78 32.38
CA GLU A 16 -0.06 26.60 33.39
C GLU A 16 0.89 27.16 34.46
N LEU A 17 1.83 26.33 34.93
CA LEU A 17 2.82 26.74 35.93
C LEU A 17 3.81 27.78 35.38
N CYS A 18 4.01 27.79 34.06
CA CYS A 18 4.82 28.80 33.37
C CYS A 18 4.07 30.12 33.17
N ILE A 19 2.74 30.10 33.08
CA ILE A 19 1.93 31.31 32.89
C ILE A 19 1.83 32.14 34.16
N LEU A 20 1.78 31.52 35.34
CA LEU A 20 1.70 32.22 36.63
C LEU A 20 2.75 33.34 36.79
N PRO A 21 4.07 33.05 36.73
CA PRO A 21 5.10 34.10 36.83
C PRO A 21 5.16 35.03 35.61
N LEU A 22 4.61 34.61 34.47
CA LEU A 22 4.58 35.39 33.24
C LEU A 22 3.42 36.40 33.25
N SER A 23 2.35 36.11 33.99
CA SER A 23 1.20 37.00 34.16
C SER A 23 1.57 38.28 34.91
N ASP A 24 2.52 38.19 35.84
CA ASP A 24 3.08 39.32 36.58
C ASP A 24 3.83 40.32 35.66
N LEU A 25 4.31 39.84 34.49
CA LEU A 25 4.99 40.66 33.48
C LEU A 25 4.03 41.31 32.48
N GLY A 26 2.75 40.88 32.47
CA GLY A 26 1.68 41.45 31.66
C GLY A 26 1.08 40.50 30.62
N ALA A 27 -0.15 40.82 30.18
CA ALA A 27 -0.96 39.96 29.30
C ALA A 27 -0.33 39.67 27.92
N LEU A 28 0.50 40.57 27.39
CA LEU A 28 1.17 40.38 26.11
C LEU A 28 2.14 39.18 26.14
N TRP A 29 2.89 39.00 27.23
CA TRP A 29 3.83 37.90 27.38
C TRP A 29 3.10 36.55 27.47
N VAL A 30 1.97 36.53 28.20
CA VAL A 30 1.09 35.36 28.27
C VAL A 30 0.55 35.00 26.89
N ALA A 31 0.07 35.99 26.12
CA ALA A 31 -0.45 35.76 24.78
C ALA A 31 0.62 35.20 23.83
N LEU A 32 1.84 35.76 23.83
CA LEU A 32 2.96 35.26 23.03
C LEU A 32 3.34 33.82 23.39
N PHE A 33 3.35 33.48 24.69
CA PHE A 33 3.64 32.12 25.14
C PHE A 33 2.56 31.12 24.71
N ILE A 34 1.28 31.49 24.82
CA ILE A 34 0.17 30.64 24.37
C ILE A 34 0.22 30.40 22.87
N VAL A 35 0.47 31.44 22.07
CA VAL A 35 0.60 31.32 20.60
C VAL A 35 1.76 30.38 20.23
N TYR A 36 2.89 30.50 20.93
CA TYR A 36 4.02 29.59 20.74
C TYR A 36 3.62 28.13 21.01
N VAL A 37 3.03 27.85 22.19
CA VAL A 37 2.65 26.48 22.58
C VAL A 37 1.62 25.91 21.60
N PHE A 38 0.59 26.68 21.24
CA PHE A 38 -0.44 26.28 20.30
C PHE A 38 0.14 25.96 18.92
N PHE A 39 1.00 26.84 18.39
CA PHE A 39 1.59 26.66 17.08
C PHE A 39 2.49 25.42 17.02
N VAL A 40 3.36 25.22 18.00
CA VAL A 40 4.24 24.04 18.04
C VAL A 40 3.44 22.76 18.22
N GLN A 41 2.41 22.76 19.09
CA GLN A 41 1.56 21.59 19.29
C GLN A 41 0.82 21.21 18.00
N MET A 42 0.26 22.21 17.30
CA MET A 42 -0.40 22.00 16.01
C MET A 42 0.60 21.54 14.93
N ALA A 43 1.80 22.09 14.88
CA ALA A 43 2.82 21.68 13.93
C ALA A 43 3.23 20.21 14.13
N VAL A 44 3.43 19.77 15.37
CA VAL A 44 3.76 18.38 15.71
C VAL A 44 2.60 17.46 15.34
N LEU A 45 1.37 17.80 15.77
CA LEU A 45 0.17 17.00 15.44
C LEU A 45 -0.03 16.89 13.93
N ASN A 46 0.04 18.00 13.20
CA ASN A 46 -0.14 18.02 11.75
C ASN A 46 0.95 17.22 11.02
N THR A 47 2.20 17.28 11.50
CA THR A 47 3.30 16.48 10.91
C THR A 47 3.03 14.99 11.10
N ILE A 48 2.64 14.59 12.31
CA ILE A 48 2.33 13.19 12.63
C ILE A 48 1.14 12.71 11.80
N THR A 49 0.03 13.45 11.82
CA THR A 49 -1.17 13.14 11.03
C THR A 49 -0.85 13.07 9.53
N GLY A 50 -0.04 14.00 9.01
CA GLY A 50 0.38 13.99 7.62
C GLY A 50 1.13 12.71 7.22
N VAL A 51 2.07 12.27 8.05
CA VAL A 51 2.79 10.99 7.83
C VAL A 51 1.83 9.81 7.86
N PHE A 52 0.95 9.72 8.87
CA PHE A 52 -0.01 8.62 8.96
C PHE A 52 -0.99 8.59 7.79
N CYS A 53 -1.52 9.74 7.37
CA CYS A 53 -2.37 9.84 6.19
C CYS A 53 -1.62 9.43 4.93
N HIS A 54 -0.37 9.87 4.76
CA HIS A 54 0.45 9.47 3.62
C HIS A 54 0.65 7.95 3.57
N THR A 55 1.06 7.34 4.68
CA THR A 55 1.24 5.88 4.76
C THR A 55 -0.06 5.12 4.49
N ALA A 56 -1.20 5.61 4.98
CA ALA A 56 -2.50 4.98 4.73
C ALA A 56 -2.90 5.05 3.24
N ILE A 57 -2.67 6.19 2.60
CA ILE A 57 -2.93 6.38 1.16
C ILE A 57 -1.99 5.50 0.33
N ASP A 58 -0.70 5.51 0.65
CA ASP A 58 0.31 4.74 -0.07
C ASP A 58 0.06 3.23 0.04
N SER A 59 -0.27 2.74 1.24
CA SER A 59 -0.67 1.34 1.46
C SER A 59 -1.90 0.95 0.63
N ALA A 60 -2.92 1.81 0.60
CA ALA A 60 -4.13 1.54 -0.20
C ALA A 60 -3.83 1.54 -1.71
N ALA A 61 -2.92 2.40 -2.17
CA ALA A 61 -2.49 2.43 -3.57
C ALA A 61 -1.67 1.17 -3.93
N HIS A 62 -0.77 0.74 -3.04
CA HIS A 62 0.08 -0.44 -3.24
C HIS A 62 -0.74 -1.72 -3.33
N ASP A 63 -1.77 -1.86 -2.48
CA ASP A 63 -2.69 -3.00 -2.53
C ASP A 63 -3.42 -3.08 -3.89
N HIS A 64 -3.86 -1.95 -4.43
CA HIS A 64 -4.51 -1.89 -5.74
C HIS A 64 -3.55 -2.27 -6.89
N GLU A 65 -2.29 -1.83 -6.83
CA GLU A 65 -1.29 -2.17 -7.82
C GLU A 65 -0.93 -3.66 -7.79
N LEU A 66 -0.77 -4.24 -6.59
CA LEU A 66 -0.55 -5.67 -6.41
C LEU A 66 -1.72 -6.49 -6.99
N VAL A 67 -2.97 -6.11 -6.72
CA VAL A 67 -4.14 -6.78 -7.32
C VAL A 67 -4.11 -6.69 -8.84
N THR A 68 -3.77 -5.53 -9.40
CA THR A 68 -3.69 -5.36 -10.87
C THR A 68 -2.59 -6.25 -11.47
N GLN A 69 -1.43 -6.31 -10.82
CA GLN A 69 -0.30 -7.12 -11.27
C GLN A 69 -0.61 -8.62 -11.20
N THR A 70 -1.29 -9.07 -10.13
CA THR A 70 -1.72 -10.48 -10.02
C THR A 70 -2.69 -10.87 -11.14
N VAL A 71 -3.67 -10.02 -11.46
CA VAL A 71 -4.61 -10.26 -12.58
C VAL A 71 -3.88 -10.34 -13.92
N LEU A 72 -2.91 -9.46 -14.18
CA LEU A 72 -2.11 -9.50 -15.41
C LEU A 72 -1.24 -10.76 -15.47
N ALA A 73 -0.61 -11.15 -14.37
CA ALA A 73 0.19 -12.37 -14.27
C ALA A 73 -0.67 -13.62 -14.51
N GLU A 74 -1.89 -13.67 -13.95
CA GLU A 74 -2.82 -14.76 -14.19
C GLU A 74 -3.23 -14.84 -15.66
N LYS A 75 -3.58 -13.73 -16.30
CA LYS A 75 -3.87 -13.69 -17.75
C LYS A 75 -2.71 -14.22 -18.58
N GLY A 76 -1.48 -13.82 -18.24
CA GLY A 76 -0.27 -14.34 -18.88
C GLY A 76 -0.13 -15.85 -18.72
N ARG A 77 -0.37 -16.37 -17.51
CA ARG A 77 -0.34 -17.81 -17.22
C ARG A 77 -1.41 -18.58 -17.98
N TYR A 78 -2.64 -18.08 -18.06
CA TYR A 78 -3.72 -18.70 -18.84
C TYR A 78 -3.37 -18.74 -20.33
N THR A 79 -2.86 -17.64 -20.87
CA THR A 79 -2.45 -17.56 -22.28
C THR A 79 -1.30 -18.51 -22.58
N ALA A 80 -0.31 -18.60 -21.69
CA ALA A 80 0.80 -19.52 -21.81
C ALA A 80 0.35 -20.99 -21.75
N ASN A 81 -0.53 -21.35 -20.81
CA ASN A 81 -1.08 -22.69 -20.71
C ASN A 81 -1.91 -23.08 -21.94
N LEU A 82 -2.78 -22.19 -22.41
CA LEU A 82 -3.52 -22.39 -23.65
C LEU A 82 -2.55 -22.60 -24.80
N ARG A 83 -1.59 -21.69 -25.00
CA ARG A 83 -0.58 -21.82 -26.07
C ARG A 83 0.18 -23.15 -25.99
N ASN A 84 0.49 -23.64 -24.78
CA ASN A 84 1.13 -24.94 -24.61
C ASN A 84 0.22 -26.11 -24.99
N ILE A 85 -1.07 -26.04 -24.65
CA ILE A 85 -2.07 -27.04 -25.06
C ILE A 85 -2.25 -27.03 -26.57
N PHE A 86 -2.37 -25.85 -27.18
CA PHE A 86 -2.49 -25.69 -28.64
C PHE A 86 -1.26 -26.27 -29.34
N ARG A 87 -0.06 -25.97 -28.85
CA ARG A 87 1.21 -26.48 -29.40
C ARG A 87 1.41 -28.00 -29.24
N ARG A 88 0.74 -28.64 -28.27
CA ARG A 88 0.75 -30.10 -28.12
C ARG A 88 -0.26 -30.79 -29.03
N MET A 89 -1.21 -30.05 -29.60
CA MET A 89 -2.20 -30.56 -30.56
C MET A 89 -1.79 -30.32 -32.01
N ASP A 90 -1.06 -29.24 -32.26
CA ASP A 90 -0.46 -28.89 -33.55
C ASP A 90 0.74 -29.83 -33.82
N ASP A 91 0.47 -30.97 -34.48
CA ASP A 91 1.47 -32.00 -34.80
C ASP A 91 2.30 -31.58 -36.04
N ASP A 92 1.79 -30.63 -36.85
CA ASP A 92 2.44 -30.15 -38.08
C ASP A 92 3.19 -28.81 -37.94
N GLU A 93 3.17 -28.19 -36.75
CA GLU A 93 3.74 -26.87 -36.43
C GLU A 93 3.25 -25.75 -37.37
N SER A 94 2.07 -25.90 -37.98
CA SER A 94 1.50 -24.90 -38.89
C SER A 94 1.06 -23.62 -38.17
N GLY A 95 0.91 -23.67 -36.84
CA GLY A 95 0.49 -22.55 -36.00
C GLY A 95 -1.03 -22.40 -35.88
N GLY A 96 -1.81 -23.32 -36.47
CA GLY A 96 -3.27 -23.39 -36.35
C GLY A 96 -3.72 -24.84 -36.20
N ILE A 97 -4.77 -25.10 -35.42
CA ILE A 97 -5.28 -26.48 -35.25
C ILE A 97 -6.30 -26.80 -36.33
N THR A 98 -6.04 -27.85 -37.10
CA THR A 98 -7.06 -28.42 -38.00
C THR A 98 -8.02 -29.35 -37.24
N ILE A 99 -9.26 -29.48 -37.74
CA ILE A 99 -10.30 -30.34 -37.13
C ILE A 99 -9.83 -31.79 -36.96
N LEU A 100 -8.99 -32.29 -37.86
CA LEU A 100 -8.44 -33.65 -37.78
C LEU A 100 -7.44 -33.81 -36.62
N GLU A 101 -6.54 -32.84 -36.41
CA GLU A 101 -5.60 -32.83 -35.28
C GLU A 101 -6.34 -32.70 -33.94
N PHE A 102 -7.38 -31.88 -33.91
CA PHE A 102 -8.24 -31.75 -32.74
C PHE A 102 -8.91 -33.08 -32.36
N GLN A 103 -9.47 -33.79 -33.36
CA GLN A 103 -10.13 -35.08 -33.15
C GLN A 103 -9.12 -36.17 -32.73
N ALA A 104 -7.94 -36.21 -33.35
CA ALA A 104 -6.87 -37.15 -33.00
C ALA A 104 -6.32 -36.93 -31.57
N SER A 105 -6.16 -35.67 -31.17
CA SER A 105 -5.77 -35.27 -29.82
C SER A 105 -6.75 -35.78 -28.74
N PHE A 106 -8.06 -35.58 -28.96
CA PHE A 106 -9.10 -36.03 -28.04
C PHE A 106 -9.11 -37.55 -27.87
N GLN A 107 -8.86 -38.29 -28.95
CA GLN A 107 -8.83 -39.76 -28.95
C GLN A 107 -7.57 -40.31 -28.25
N LYS A 108 -6.41 -39.64 -28.41
CA LYS A 108 -5.18 -39.90 -27.63
C LYS A 108 -5.39 -39.64 -26.13
N ALA A 109 -6.07 -38.55 -25.77
CA ALA A 109 -6.36 -38.21 -24.38
C ALA A 109 -7.29 -39.25 -23.71
N ALA A 110 -8.31 -39.74 -24.43
CA ALA A 110 -9.22 -40.78 -23.94
C ALA A 110 -8.52 -42.14 -23.71
N HIS A 111 -7.58 -42.53 -24.57
CA HIS A 111 -6.78 -43.74 -24.35
C HIS A 111 -5.83 -43.61 -23.15
N SER A 112 -5.16 -42.46 -22.99
CA SER A 112 -4.23 -42.25 -21.86
C SER A 112 -4.91 -42.20 -20.48
N ALA A 113 -6.19 -41.81 -20.40
CA ALA A 113 -6.94 -41.82 -19.14
C ALA A 113 -7.35 -43.24 -18.71
N THR A 114 -7.55 -44.15 -19.67
CA THR A 114 -7.97 -45.54 -19.42
C THR A 114 -6.79 -46.42 -18.98
N THR A 115 -5.56 -46.07 -19.33
CA THR A 115 -4.32 -46.81 -18.96
C THR A 115 -3.77 -46.44 -17.58
N LYS A 116 -4.30 -45.41 -16.91
CA LYS A 116 -3.87 -45.00 -15.55
C LYS A 116 -4.77 -45.51 -14.41
N LEU A 117 -5.75 -46.38 -14.72
CA LEU A 117 -6.55 -47.14 -13.75
C LEU A 117 -5.96 -48.53 -13.52
#